data_AF-A0A5K7YP18-F1
#
_entry.id   AF-A0A5K7YP18-F1
#
_cell.length_a   1.000
_cell.length_b   1.000
_cell.length_c   1.000
_cell.angle_alpha   90.00
_cell.angle_beta   90.00
_cell.angle_gamma   90.00
#
_symmetry.space_group_name_H-M   'P 1'
#
loop_
_entity.id
_entity.type
_entity.pdbx_description
1 polymer ?
#
loop_
_entity_poly.entity_id
_entity_poly.type
_entity_poly.pdbx_seq_one_letter_code
_entity_poly.pdbx_strand_id
1 'polypeptide(L)' 'MAQKKLDKDLIFYSPGEKGTVFTFKAGNFYDRHLVDQTITHLEYEMEHPIRWTEDRRSAPRPS' A
#
# COMPACT_ATOMS: atom_id res chain seq x y z
N MET A 1 9.20 18.18 2.48
CA MET A 1 7.95 17.42 2.25
C MET A 1 7.36 17.10 3.61
N ALA A 2 6.03 17.20 3.79
CA ALA A 2 5.41 16.98 5.09
C ALA A 2 5.20 15.49 5.35
N GLN A 3 5.76 14.97 6.45
CA GLN A 3 5.49 13.61 6.92
C GLN A 3 4.09 13.57 7.55
N LYS A 4 3.31 12.55 7.20
CA LYS A 4 2.00 12.24 7.78
C LYS A 4 2.16 11.02 8.69
N LYS A 5 1.56 11.05 9.88
CA LYS A 5 1.44 9.87 10.74
C LYS A 5 0.33 8.97 10.20
N LEU A 6 0.58 7.66 10.12
CA LEU A 6 -0.43 6.68 9.79
C LEU A 6 -1.34 6.44 11.00
N ASP A 7 -2.60 6.84 10.89
CA ASP A 7 -3.63 6.50 11.89
C ASP A 7 -4.17 5.07 11.69
N LYS A 8 -4.00 4.51 10.49
CA LYS A 8 -4.41 3.16 10.08
C LYS A 8 -3.31 2.49 9.28
N ASP A 9 -3.36 1.16 9.18
CA ASP A 9 -2.45 0.40 8.31
C ASP A 9 -2.61 0.86 6.85
N LEU A 10 -1.48 1.14 6.20
CA LEU A 10 -1.42 1.42 4.76
C LEU A 10 -1.16 0.10 4.04
N ILE A 11 -2.11 -0.34 3.23
CA ILE A 11 -2.08 -1.68 2.63
C ILE A 11 -1.83 -1.54 1.15
N PHE A 12 -0.79 -2.20 0.65
CA PHE A 12 -0.44 -2.29 -0.75
C PHE A 12 -0.95 -3.62 -1.29
N TYR A 13 -1.63 -3.59 -2.43
CA TYR A 13 -2.25 -4.74 -3.05
C TYR A 13 -2.17 -4.65 -4.57
N SER A 14 -2.14 -5.81 -5.23
CA SER A 14 -2.23 -5.92 -6.68
C SER A 14 -3.71 -6.12 -7.08
N PRO A 15 -4.31 -5.22 -7.89
CA PRO A 15 -5.70 -5.37 -8.31
C PRO A 15 -5.92 -6.64 -9.14
N GLY A 16 -6.87 -7.48 -8.72
CA GLY A 16 -7.15 -8.74 -9.39
C GLY A 16 -6.42 -9.94 -8.78
N GLU A 17 -5.44 -9.71 -7.90
CA GLU A 17 -4.79 -10.77 -7.14
C GLU A 17 -5.37 -10.91 -5.73
N LYS A 18 -5.31 -12.14 -5.21
CA LYS A 18 -5.79 -12.42 -3.86
C LYS A 18 -4.73 -12.02 -2.84
N GLY A 19 -5.07 -11.09 -1.95
CA GLY A 19 -4.30 -10.83 -0.73
C GLY A 19 -3.65 -9.46 -0.67
N THR A 20 -2.66 -9.35 0.21
CA THR A 20 -1.91 -8.12 0.47
C THR A 20 -0.46 -8.36 0.09
N VAL A 21 0.11 -7.42 -0.66
CA VAL A 21 1.52 -7.45 -1.08
C VAL A 21 2.40 -6.97 0.06
N PHE A 22 2.04 -5.83 0.63
CA PHE A 22 2.81 -5.19 1.70
C PHE A 22 1.91 -4.36 2.61
N THR A 23 2.32 -4.14 3.86
CA THR A 23 1.57 -3.30 4.81
C THR A 23 2.52 -2.43 5.61
N PHE A 24 2.37 -1.11 5.51
CA PHE A 24 2.94 -0.21 6.52
C PHE A 24 2.00 -0.12 7.72
N LYS A 25 2.54 -0.39 8.90
CA LYS A 25 1.77 -0.42 10.14
C LYS A 25 1.40 0.98 10.62
N ALA A 26 0.20 1.12 11.17
CA ALA A 26 -0.22 2.32 11.88
C ALA A 26 0.80 2.74 12.95
N GLY A 27 0.86 4.04 13.25
CA GLY A 27 1.81 4.62 14.19
C GLY A 27 3.14 5.04 13.57
N ASN A 28 3.48 4.55 12.38
CA ASN A 28 4.63 5.00 11.61
C ASN A 28 4.35 6.32 10.88
N PHE A 29 5.43 7.05 10.57
CA PHE A 29 5.36 8.22 9.70
C PHE A 29 5.67 7.80 8.27
N TYR A 30 4.95 8.38 7.32
CA TYR A 30 5.24 8.24 5.91
C TYR A 30 5.20 9.61 5.24
N ASP A 31 5.83 9.71 4.09
CA ASP A 31 5.56 10.79 3.16
C ASP A 31 5.18 10.20 1.81
N ARG A 32 4.67 11.06 0.92
CA ARG A 32 4.23 10.65 -0.40
C ARG A 32 5.36 10.09 -1.25
N HIS A 33 6.58 10.58 -1.08
CA HIS A 33 7.73 10.11 -1.83
C HIS A 33 8.10 8.67 -1.45
N LEU A 34 8.06 8.32 -0.17
CA LEU A 34 8.24 6.95 0.32
C LEU A 34 7.19 6.00 -0.28
N VAL A 35 5.93 6.44 -0.32
CA VAL A 35 4.84 5.65 -0.91
C VAL A 35 5.05 5.44 -2.41
N ASP A 36 5.37 6.51 -3.15
CA ASP A 36 5.59 6.44 -4.59
C ASP A 36 6.81 5.53 -4.94
N GLN A 37 7.88 5.60 -4.14
CA GLN A 37 9.03 4.70 -4.27
C GLN A 37 8.66 3.24 -3.96
N THR A 38 7.86 3.02 -2.92
CA THR A 38 7.38 1.67 -2.55
C THR A 38 6.53 1.07 -3.66
N ILE A 39 5.63 1.86 -4.26
CA ILE A 39 4.82 1.43 -5.41
C ILE A 39 5.72 1.04 -6.58
N THR A 40 6.63 1.93 -6.98
CA THR A 40 7.53 1.70 -8.13
C THR A 40 8.35 0.42 -7.95
N HIS A 41 8.87 0.18 -6.74
CA HIS A 41 9.64 -1.01 -6.43
C HIS A 41 8.78 -2.28 -6.51
N LEU A 42 7.62 -2.28 -5.87
CA LEU A 42 6.71 -3.43 -5.86
C LEU A 42 6.15 -3.73 -7.27
N GLU A 43 5.87 -2.71 -8.08
CA GLU A 43 5.42 -2.89 -9.48
C GLU A 43 6.52 -3.51 -10.35
N TYR A 44 7.77 -3.14 -10.11
CA TYR A 44 8.92 -3.75 -10.78
C TYR A 44 9.12 -5.21 -10.36
N GLU A 45 9.04 -5.53 -9.07
CA GLU A 45 9.25 -6.90 -8.58
C GLU A 45 8.13 -7.86 -8.97
N MET A 46 6.88 -7.38 -8.98
CA MET A 46 5.72 -8.22 -9.24
C MET A 46 5.26 -8.24 -10.70
N GLU A 47 5.81 -7.37 -11.55
CA GLU A 47 5.34 -7.16 -12.94
C GLU A 47 3.83 -6.85 -13.05
N HIS A 48 3.26 -6.30 -11.96
CA HIS A 48 1.83 -6.04 -11.80
C HIS A 48 1.59 -4.67 -11.15
N PRO A 49 0.51 -3.94 -11.51
CA PRO A 49 0.19 -2.65 -10.91
C PRO A 49 -0.06 -2.75 -9.40
N ILE A 50 0.42 -1.78 -8.63
CA ILE A 50 0.24 -1.74 -7.18
C ILE A 50 -0.65 -0.57 -6.80
N ARG A 51 -1.66 -0.85 -5.97
CA ARG A 51 -2.51 0.16 -5.35
C ARG A 51 -2.38 0.10 -3.85
N TRP A 52 -2.74 1.19 -3.19
CA TRP A 52 -2.76 1.25 -1.73
C TRP A 52 -4.05 1.82 -1.16
N THR A 53 -4.38 1.42 0.07
CA THR A 53 -5.54 1.91 0.82
C THR A 53 -5.25 1.96 2.32
N GLU A 54 -5.75 3.00 3.00
CA GLU A 54 -5.78 3.09 4.48
C GLU A 54 -7.02 2.35 5.06
N ASP A 55 -7.92 1.82 4.21
CA ASP A 55 -9.13 1.09 4.60
C ASP A 55 -9.15 -0.34 4.03
N ARG A 56 -9.06 -1.33 4.94
CA ARG A 56 -9.19 -2.77 4.62
C ARG A 56 -10.54 -3.15 4.01
N ARG A 57 -11.60 -2.39 4.26
CA ARG A 57 -12.94 -2.71 3.73
C ARG A 57 -13.08 -2.31 2.26
N SER A 58 -12.21 -1.43 1.75
CA SER A 58 -12.21 -0.96 0.37
C SER A 58 -11.36 -1.84 -0.56
N ALA A 59 -10.47 -2.68 -0.02
CA ALA A 59 -9.76 -3.67 -0.81
C ALA A 59 -10.71 -4.82 -1.17
N PRO A 60 -10.82 -5.21 -2.45
CA PRO A 60 -11.71 -6.31 -2.85
C PRO A 60 -11.32 -7.57 -2.09
N ARG A 61 -12.26 -8.12 -1.32
CA ARG A 61 -12.06 -9.41 -0.68
C ARG A 61 -12.04 -10.47 -1.78
N PRO A 62 -11.03 -11.34 -1.84
CA PRO A 62 -11.11 -12.49 -2.71
C PRO A 62 -12.19 -13.45 -2.18
N SER A 63 -13.21 -13.67 -3.00
CA SER A 63 -14.22 -14.72 -2.81
C SER A 63 -13.60 -16.11 -2.84
#